data_AF-A0A353BCK5-F1
#
_entry.id   AF-A0A353BCK5-F1
#
_cell.length_a   1.000
_cell.length_b   1.000
_cell.length_c   1.000
_cell.angle_alpha   90.00
_cell.angle_beta   90.00
_cell.angle_gamma   90.00
#
_symmetry.space_group_name_H-M   'P 1'
#
loop_
_entity.id
_entity.type
_entity.pdbx_description
1 polymer ?
#
loop_
_entity_poly.entity_id
_entity_poly.type
_entity_poly.pdbx_seq_one_letter_code
_entity_poly.pdbx_strand_id
1 'polypeptide(L)'
;MPTLDILAALEEHLPTKRRVDVDGWPVPVWVWRLDYTAILEISKLPRDSEEQMAQYGHRLVAMAIGDEEAPGTFDNERGQDWLTRHPMAALHLAKVAQEFNELTGPSEDRAKKSESSELSTTSVGSSGSDTPDDCL
;
A
#
# COMPACT_ATOMS: atom_id res chain seq x y z
N MET A 1 16.09 -22.11 19.32
CA MET A 1 15.78 -20.67 19.38
C MET A 1 14.80 -20.36 18.24
N PRO A 2 13.48 -20.45 18.46
CA PRO A 2 12.47 -20.38 17.39
C PRO A 2 12.15 -18.96 16.89
N THR A 3 12.70 -17.92 17.52
CA THR A 3 12.41 -16.51 17.19
C THR A 3 13.03 -16.03 15.88
N LEU A 4 14.18 -16.58 15.48
CA LEU A 4 14.84 -16.24 14.21
C LEU A 4 14.05 -16.75 12.99
N ASP A 5 13.45 -17.94 13.09
CA ASP A 5 12.59 -18.49 12.03
C ASP A 5 11.31 -17.69 11.83
N ILE A 6 10.72 -17.18 12.91
CA ILE A 6 9.48 -16.39 12.82
C ILE A 6 9.75 -15.04 12.15
N LEU A 7 10.86 -14.36 12.48
CA LEU A 7 11.19 -13.08 11.85
C LEU A 7 11.54 -13.24 10.36
N ALA A 8 12.28 -14.28 10.00
CA ALA A 8 12.59 -14.58 8.60
C ALA A 8 11.31 -14.93 7.79
N ALA A 9 10.43 -15.76 8.36
CA ALA A 9 9.14 -16.09 7.75
C ALA A 9 8.22 -14.87 7.63
N LEU A 10 8.25 -13.96 8.61
CA LEU A 10 7.52 -12.69 8.53
C LEU A 10 8.06 -11.79 7.43
N GLU A 11 9.38 -11.67 7.27
CA GLU A 11 9.97 -10.88 6.17
C GLU A 11 9.66 -11.49 4.79
N GLU A 12 9.59 -12.82 4.69
CA GLU A 12 9.20 -13.52 3.46
C GLU A 12 7.73 -13.24 3.07
N HIS A 13 6.83 -13.18 4.06
CA HIS A 13 5.41 -12.94 3.83
C HIS A 13 5.02 -11.45 3.80
N LEU A 14 5.76 -10.60 4.50
CA LEU A 14 5.53 -9.17 4.67
C LEU A 14 6.86 -8.42 4.52
N PRO A 15 7.42 -8.35 3.31
CA PRO A 15 8.68 -7.67 3.07
C PRO A 15 8.58 -6.20 3.46
N THR A 16 9.62 -5.71 4.12
CA THR A 16 9.77 -4.31 4.55
C THR A 16 10.26 -3.41 3.42
N LYS A 17 11.01 -3.97 2.48
CA LYS A 17 11.54 -3.28 1.30
C LYS A 17 11.56 -4.18 0.07
N ARG A 18 11.49 -3.57 -1.11
CA ARG A 18 11.56 -4.24 -2.41
C ARG A 18 12.48 -3.46 -3.34
N ARG A 19 13.43 -4.16 -3.97
CA ARG A 19 14.28 -3.61 -5.02
C ARG A 19 13.48 -3.42 -6.32
N VAL A 20 13.67 -2.27 -6.95
CA VAL A 20 13.07 -1.90 -8.23
C VAL A 20 14.15 -1.35 -9.14
N ASP A 21 14.31 -1.97 -10.31
CA ASP A 21 15.17 -1.43 -11.36
C ASP A 21 14.33 -0.51 -12.25
N VAL A 22 14.79 0.74 -12.44
CA VAL A 22 14.08 1.76 -13.22
C VAL A 22 14.98 2.18 -14.39
N ASP A 23 14.42 2.16 -15.59
CA ASP A 23 15.15 2.55 -16.79
C ASP A 23 15.66 4.00 -16.69
N GLY A 24 16.96 4.19 -16.96
CA GLY A 24 17.61 5.48 -16.86
C GLY A 24 18.07 5.88 -15.45
N TRP A 25 17.82 5.03 -14.44
CA TRP A 25 18.36 5.25 -13.09
C TRP A 25 19.76 4.65 -12.96
N PRO A 26 20.75 5.39 -12.40
CA PRO A 26 22.13 4.91 -12.30
C PRO A 26 22.30 3.71 -11.36
N VAL A 27 21.38 3.55 -10.41
CA VAL A 27 21.39 2.49 -9.40
C VAL A 27 19.98 1.98 -9.16
N PRO A 28 19.83 0.72 -8.71
CA PRO A 28 18.54 0.20 -8.25
C PRO A 28 17.99 1.03 -7.10
N VAL A 29 16.68 1.22 -7.09
CA VAL A 29 15.97 1.95 -6.04
C VAL A 29 15.26 0.95 -5.14
N TRP A 30 15.18 1.25 -3.85
CA TRP A 30 14.41 0.45 -2.91
C TRP A 30 13.12 1.16 -2.55
N VAL A 31 12.00 0.44 -2.71
CA VAL A 31 10.68 0.87 -2.26
C VAL A 31 10.42 0.23 -0.90
N TRP A 32 10.12 1.06 0.08
CA TRP A 32 9.92 0.69 1.47
C TRP A 32 8.44 0.68 1.84
N ARG A 33 8.10 -0.16 2.83
CA ARG A 33 6.83 -0.05 3.53
C ARG A 33 6.87 1.21 4.38
N LEU A 34 5.86 2.04 4.21
CA LEU A 34 5.67 3.25 4.97
C LEU A 34 5.23 2.90 6.37
N ASP A 35 5.77 3.64 7.32
CA ASP A 35 5.26 3.61 8.68
C ASP A 35 3.88 4.30 8.76
N TYR A 36 3.23 4.12 9.92
CA TYR A 36 1.92 4.69 10.16
C TYR A 36 1.90 6.22 10.05
N THR A 37 2.98 6.89 10.47
CA THR A 37 3.10 8.34 10.41
C THR A 37 3.13 8.87 8.98
N ALA A 38 3.90 8.22 8.09
CA ALA A 38 3.98 8.55 6.68
C ALA A 38 2.64 8.27 5.97
N ILE A 39 1.96 7.17 6.31
CA ILE A 39 0.62 6.87 5.78
C ILE A 39 -0.38 7.96 6.16
N LEU A 40 -0.37 8.41 7.42
CA LEU A 40 -1.22 9.50 7.89
C LEU A 40 -0.90 10.85 7.24
N GLU A 41 0.35 11.07 6.84
CA GLU A 41 0.72 12.29 6.14
C GLU A 41 0.21 12.28 4.69
N ILE A 42 0.43 11.18 3.98
CA ILE A 42 -0.03 10.97 2.60
C ILE A 42 -1.56 10.98 2.51
N SER A 43 -2.26 10.46 3.52
CA SER A 43 -3.73 10.41 3.53
C SER A 43 -4.39 11.78 3.64
N LYS A 44 -3.67 12.81 4.11
CA LYS A 44 -4.16 14.19 4.17
C LYS A 44 -4.14 14.90 2.81
N LEU A 45 -3.41 14.36 1.84
CA LEU A 45 -3.30 14.98 0.53
C LEU A 45 -4.59 14.76 -0.29
N PRO A 46 -5.13 15.82 -0.91
CA PRO A 46 -6.32 15.71 -1.73
C PRO A 46 -6.04 14.90 -3.00
N ARG A 47 -7.08 14.33 -3.60
CA ARG A 47 -6.98 13.45 -4.79
C ARG A 47 -8.11 13.69 -5.80
N ASP A 48 -8.72 14.87 -5.76
CA ASP A 48 -9.95 15.16 -6.51
C ASP A 48 -9.66 15.64 -7.95
N SER A 49 -8.42 16.03 -8.23
CA SER A 49 -7.95 16.43 -9.56
C SER A 49 -6.68 15.69 -9.97
N GLU A 50 -6.38 15.69 -11.28
CA GLU A 50 -5.14 15.09 -11.82
C GLU A 50 -3.89 15.73 -11.21
N GLU A 51 -3.90 17.05 -11.01
CA GLU A 51 -2.78 17.77 -10.40
C GLU A 51 -2.58 17.34 -8.94
N GLN A 52 -3.67 17.20 -8.19
CA GLN A 52 -3.63 16.72 -6.81
C GLN A 52 -3.18 15.25 -6.73
N MET A 53 -3.64 14.41 -7.66
CA MET A 53 -3.15 13.03 -7.78
C MET A 53 -1.66 12.96 -8.11
N ALA A 54 -1.14 13.87 -8.93
CA ALA A 54 0.28 13.96 -9.23
C ALA A 54 1.08 14.38 -7.98
N GLN A 55 0.60 15.37 -7.23
CA GLN A 55 1.20 15.78 -5.95
C GLN A 55 1.20 14.65 -4.92
N TYR A 56 0.08 13.93 -4.81
CA TYR A 56 -0.05 12.72 -4.00
C TYR A 56 0.98 11.66 -4.39
N GLY A 57 1.07 11.35 -5.69
CA GLY A 57 2.03 10.38 -6.22
C GLY A 57 3.48 10.78 -5.93
N HIS A 58 3.83 12.05 -6.14
CA HIS A 58 5.16 12.56 -5.83
C HIS A 58 5.51 12.47 -4.34
N ARG A 59 4.61 12.89 -3.43
CA ARG A 59 4.86 12.77 -1.99
C ARG A 59 5.04 11.31 -1.58
N LEU A 60 4.16 10.44 -2.06
CA LEU A 60 4.23 9.01 -1.80
C LEU A 60 5.57 8.44 -2.23
N VAL A 61 6.01 8.72 -3.46
CA VAL A 61 7.30 8.26 -3.96
C VAL A 61 8.43 8.79 -3.10
N ALA A 62 8.46 10.10 -2.82
CA ALA A 62 9.53 10.72 -2.04
C ALA A 62 9.77 10.04 -0.68
N MET A 63 8.69 9.64 0.01
CA MET A 63 8.80 8.96 1.30
C MET A 63 9.03 7.45 1.17
N ALA A 64 8.46 6.81 0.15
CA ALA A 64 8.53 5.36 -0.02
C ALA A 64 9.85 4.90 -0.64
N ILE A 65 10.56 5.76 -1.38
CA ILE A 65 11.81 5.36 -2.06
C ILE A 65 13.05 5.78 -1.28
N GLY A 66 14.10 4.98 -1.43
CA GLY A 66 15.41 5.30 -0.90
C GLY A 66 16.46 4.30 -1.33
N ASP A 67 17.56 4.32 -0.59
CA ASP A 67 18.62 3.35 -0.74
C ASP A 67 18.29 2.07 0.03
N GLU A 68 19.13 1.04 -0.13
CA GLU A 68 18.93 -0.26 0.51
C GLU A 68 18.83 -0.19 2.02
N GLU A 69 19.54 0.76 2.66
CA GLU A 69 19.61 0.89 4.12
C GLU A 69 19.07 2.24 4.61
N ALA A 70 18.47 3.03 3.71
CA ALA A 70 17.98 4.38 4.03
C ALA A 70 16.63 4.62 3.34
N PRO A 71 15.49 4.39 4.02
CA PRO A 71 14.18 4.80 3.51
C PRO A 71 14.07 6.33 3.46
N GLY A 72 13.31 6.85 2.50
CA GLY A 72 13.02 8.28 2.42
C GLY A 72 14.21 9.15 2.00
N THR A 73 15.25 8.61 1.35
CA THR A 73 16.37 9.42 0.80
C THR A 73 15.89 10.54 -0.13
N PHE A 74 14.69 10.38 -0.72
CA PHE A 74 14.08 11.36 -1.60
C PHE A 74 13.09 12.30 -0.90
N ASP A 75 12.87 12.14 0.40
CA ASP A 75 12.08 13.06 1.23
C ASP A 75 12.91 14.29 1.64
N ASN A 76 13.37 15.03 0.63
CA ASN A 76 13.99 16.33 0.78
C ASN A 76 13.82 17.11 -0.53
N GLU A 77 14.09 18.41 -0.48
CA GLU A 77 13.93 19.32 -1.63
C GLU A 77 14.66 18.81 -2.87
N ARG A 78 15.89 18.33 -2.73
CA ARG A 78 16.70 17.84 -3.86
C ARG A 78 16.12 16.56 -4.48
N GLY A 79 15.65 15.64 -3.65
CA GLY A 79 15.01 14.40 -4.10
C GLY A 79 13.70 14.68 -4.85
N GLN A 80 12.87 15.57 -4.30
CA GLN A 80 11.60 15.98 -4.91
C GLN A 80 11.82 16.73 -6.24
N ASP A 81 12.81 17.61 -6.30
CA ASP A 81 13.24 18.26 -7.55
C ASP A 81 13.67 17.25 -8.61
N TRP A 82 14.40 16.21 -8.19
CA TRP A 82 14.85 15.17 -9.11
C TRP A 82 13.66 14.38 -9.67
N LEU A 83 12.70 13.98 -8.81
CA LEU A 83 11.48 13.26 -9.21
C LEU A 83 10.66 14.07 -10.22
N THR A 84 10.55 15.38 -9.99
CA THR A 84 9.84 16.30 -10.88
C THR A 84 10.46 16.37 -12.28
N ARG A 85 11.80 16.23 -12.39
CA ARG A 85 12.52 16.22 -13.67
C ARG A 85 12.46 14.88 -14.39
N HIS A 86 12.02 13.81 -13.72
CA HIS A 86 11.94 12.46 -14.28
C HIS A 86 10.51 11.90 -14.14
N PRO A 87 9.52 12.52 -14.80
CA PRO A 87 8.11 12.23 -14.57
C PRO A 87 7.70 10.78 -14.89
N MET A 88 8.33 10.15 -15.89
CA MET A 88 8.04 8.75 -16.23
C MET A 88 8.54 7.78 -15.15
N ALA A 89 9.72 8.02 -14.60
CA ALA A 89 10.27 7.24 -13.51
C ALA A 89 9.44 7.44 -12.22
N ALA A 90 9.08 8.69 -11.93
CA ALA A 90 8.23 9.03 -10.79
C ALA A 90 6.85 8.36 -10.88
N LEU A 91 6.23 8.35 -12.07
CA LEU A 91 4.93 7.69 -12.28
C LEU A 91 5.02 6.17 -12.11
N HIS A 92 6.07 5.53 -12.64
CA HIS A 92 6.30 4.10 -12.46
C HIS A 92 6.49 3.76 -10.98
N LEU A 93 7.37 4.49 -10.29
CA LEU A 93 7.63 4.29 -8.86
C LEU A 93 6.41 4.58 -8.00
N ALA A 94 5.58 5.55 -8.36
CA ALA A 94 4.34 5.85 -7.63
C ALA A 94 3.39 4.65 -7.65
N LYS A 95 3.23 4.00 -8.81
CA LYS A 95 2.41 2.79 -8.92
C LYS A 95 2.97 1.66 -8.06
N VAL A 96 4.28 1.39 -8.16
CA VAL A 96 4.93 0.34 -7.37
C VAL A 96 4.82 0.63 -5.87
N ALA A 97 5.01 1.88 -5.43
CA ALA A 97 4.87 2.28 -4.05
C ALA A 97 3.42 2.17 -3.54
N GLN A 98 2.41 2.52 -4.36
CA GLN A 98 1.00 2.35 -4.00
C GLN A 98 0.64 0.89 -3.81
N GLU A 99 1.03 0.03 -4.75
CA GLU A 99 0.75 -1.41 -4.70
C GLU A 99 1.46 -2.06 -3.50
N PHE A 100 2.74 -1.73 -3.29
CA PHE A 100 3.54 -2.30 -2.20
C PHE A 100 3.04 -1.89 -0.81
N ASN A 101 2.53 -0.67 -0.69
CA ASN A 101 1.96 -0.15 0.56
C ASN A 101 0.46 -0.41 0.70
N GLU A 102 -0.16 -1.14 -0.24
CA GLU A 102 -1.59 -1.44 -0.24
C GLU A 102 -2.47 -0.17 -0.14
N LEU A 103 -1.99 0.93 -0.72
CA LEU A 103 -2.65 2.25 -0.71
C LEU A 103 -3.57 2.48 -1.90
N THR A 104 -3.68 1.50 -2.79
CA THR A 104 -4.79 1.43 -3.73
C THR A 104 -6.09 1.36 -2.92
N GLY A 105 -7.13 2.10 -3.33
CA GLY A 105 -8.47 2.00 -2.74
C GLY A 105 -8.99 0.55 -2.78
N PRO A 106 -10.23 0.27 -2.34
CA PRO A 106 -10.79 -1.08 -2.46
C PRO A 106 -10.67 -1.55 -3.92
N SER A 107 -9.64 -2.33 -4.22
CA SER A 107 -9.42 -2.84 -5.56
C SER A 107 -10.42 -3.96 -5.76
N GLU A 108 -10.89 -4.15 -6.99
CA GLU A 108 -11.73 -5.29 -7.36
C GLU A 108 -11.09 -6.64 -6.97
N ASP A 109 -9.77 -6.68 -6.78
CA ASP A 109 -9.05 -7.85 -6.29
C ASP A 109 -9.21 -8.11 -4.79
N ARG A 110 -9.41 -7.06 -3.97
CA ARG A 110 -9.74 -7.21 -2.55
C ARG A 110 -11.17 -7.73 -2.37
N ALA A 111 -12.09 -7.35 -3.27
CA ALA A 111 -13.45 -7.90 -3.31
C ALA A 111 -13.45 -9.40 -3.66
N LYS A 112 -12.69 -9.83 -4.69
CA LYS A 112 -12.57 -11.25 -5.07
C LYS A 112 -11.95 -12.12 -3.98
N LYS A 113 -10.97 -11.60 -3.23
CA LYS A 113 -10.33 -12.35 -2.13
C LYS A 113 -11.30 -12.55 -0.95
N SER A 114 -12.18 -11.57 -0.70
CA SER A 114 -13.25 -11.67 0.30
C SER A 114 -14.39 -12.60 -0.13
N GLU A 115 -14.73 -12.67 -1.42
CA GLU A 115 -15.75 -13.60 -1.93
C GLU A 115 -15.29 -15.06 -1.93
N SER A 116 -13.99 -15.32 -2.11
CA SER A 116 -13.45 -16.69 -2.08
C SER A 116 -13.33 -17.32 -0.67
N SER A 117 -13.68 -16.56 0.39
CA SER A 117 -13.61 -16.99 1.78
C SER A 117 -14.98 -17.33 2.39
N GLU A 118 -15.99 -17.64 1.56
CA GLU A 118 -17.25 -18.24 1.99
C GLU A 118 -17.27 -19.74 1.70
N LEU A 119 -16.36 -20.49 2.32
CA LEU A 119 -16.54 -21.93 2.48
C LEU A 119 -16.18 -22.33 3.89
N SER A 120 -17.20 -22.85 4.58
CA SER A 120 -17.14 -23.68 5.79
C SER A 120 -17.28 -22.95 7.12
N THR A 121 -18.51 -22.52 7.43
CA THR A 121 -19.05 -22.80 8.78
C THR A 121 -20.44 -23.40 8.66
N THR A 122 -20.48 -24.67 9.05
CA THR A 122 -21.57 -25.63 9.14
C THR A 122 -22.84 -25.12 9.82
N SER A 123 -23.97 -25.59 9.29
CA SER A 123 -25.31 -25.58 9.90
C SER A 123 -25.33 -25.90 11.39
N VAL A 124 -26.01 -25.06 12.17
CA VAL A 124 -26.78 -25.49 13.35
C VAL A 124 -28.12 -24.78 13.28
N GLY A 125 -29.17 -25.56 13.02
CA GLY A 125 -30.54 -25.09 13.14
C GLY A 125 -30.95 -24.92 14.59
N SER A 126 -31.83 -23.97 14.85
CA SER A 126 -32.81 -24.10 15.93
C SER A 126 -34.04 -23.25 15.62
N SER A 127 -35.18 -23.93 15.59
CA SER A 127 -36.52 -23.44 15.32
C SER A 127 -37.08 -22.52 16.41
N GLY A 128 -37.96 -21.59 15.99
CA GLY A 128 -39.27 -21.41 16.61
C GLY A 128 -39.53 -20.09 17.35
N SER A 129 -40.81 -19.65 17.25
CA SER A 129 -41.50 -18.55 17.96
C SER A 129 -41.45 -17.19 17.24
N ASP A 130 -42.29 -16.89 16.25
CA ASP A 130 -43.74 -16.59 16.30
C ASP A 130 -44.09 -15.36 17.18
N THR A 131 -44.33 -14.22 16.53
CA THR A 131 -44.91 -12.99 17.12
C THR A 131 -45.91 -12.40 16.13
N PRO A 132 -47.18 -12.20 16.51
CA PRO A 132 -48.22 -11.78 15.58
C PRO A 132 -48.27 -10.25 15.40
N ASP A 133 -48.75 -9.89 14.21
CA ASP A 133 -49.49 -8.69 13.79
C ASP A 133 -49.93 -7.71 14.88
N ASP A 134 -49.63 -6.42 14.66
CA ASP A 134 -50.50 -5.33 15.12
C ASP A 134 -50.60 -4.26 14.03
N CYS A 135 -51.85 -3.93 13.69
CA CYS A 135 -52.30 -3.16 12.54
C CYS A 135 -52.17 -1.64 12.73
N LEU A 136 -51.90 -0.92 11.63
CA LEU A 136 -52.45 0.40 11.34
C LEU A 136 -52.88 0.48 9.88
#